data_AF-A0A1G1HIV3-F1
#
_entry.id   AF-A0A1G1HIV3-F1
#
_cell.length_a   1.000
_cell.length_b   1.000
_cell.length_c   1.000
_cell.angle_alpha   90.00
_cell.angle_beta   90.00
_cell.angle_gamma   90.00
#
_symmetry.space_group_name_H-M   'P 1'
#
loop_
_entity.id
_entity.type
_entity.pdbx_description
1 polymer ?
#
loop_
_entity_poly.entity_id
_entity_poly.type
_entity_poly.pdbx_seq_one_letter_code
_entity_poly.pdbx_strand_id
1 'polypeptide(L)'
;MRKREKPMYMTVIFKYVTGVTVFAGMFAIMLTASTALANENCLFWKSSLGICTKELTVCTTKLLVCTKNLCGCKTNLNTCTDDLEAAQSELQTCEGDLQGCQSKARVPKTGQTYSLASGDDGDLQLGVPWPSPRFTNSGNGTVTDNLTGLIWLQNANCFGLKLWDEAMAAASGLKDGDCGLTDGSVAGNWRLPNVRELESLIDYKFWGPALSNAAGTAQWSEGDPFSNVVIDYTNGYYWSSTRYTYADGVWWVGMFSGDSLFGPAHESVIFYVWPVRGGQ
;
A
#
# COMPACT_ATOMS: atom_id res chain seq x y z
N MET A 1 -9.50 6.66 73.80
CA MET A 1 -8.73 7.40 72.75
C MET A 1 -7.40 6.70 72.51
N ARG A 2 -6.77 6.93 71.34
CA ARG A 2 -5.40 6.51 70.93
C ARG A 2 -5.23 5.02 70.50
N LYS A 3 -4.22 4.76 69.66
CA LYS A 3 -3.80 3.47 69.01
C LYS A 3 -2.61 2.81 69.76
N ARG A 4 -2.28 1.53 69.50
CA ARG A 4 -0.92 0.95 69.17
C ARG A 4 -0.81 -0.61 69.23
N GLU A 5 -0.11 -1.21 68.23
CA GLU A 5 0.68 -2.49 68.14
C GLU A 5 0.15 -3.92 68.65
N LYS A 6 0.98 -5.03 68.70
CA LYS A 6 0.63 -6.46 68.27
C LYS A 6 0.78 -7.77 69.20
N PRO A 7 1.56 -8.91 68.94
CA PRO A 7 1.04 -10.35 68.98
C PRO A 7 1.93 -11.55 69.56
N MET A 8 1.52 -12.87 69.39
CA MET A 8 2.32 -14.15 69.10
C MET A 8 2.32 -15.48 70.03
N TYR A 9 1.88 -16.70 69.51
CA TYR A 9 2.28 -18.20 69.66
C TYR A 9 2.07 -19.28 70.85
N MET A 10 1.97 -20.64 70.53
CA MET A 10 2.38 -21.99 71.21
C MET A 10 1.43 -23.27 71.48
N THR A 11 1.90 -24.51 71.91
CA THR A 11 1.20 -25.89 72.11
C THR A 11 2.04 -26.98 72.96
N VAL A 12 1.86 -28.32 73.31
CA VAL A 12 1.19 -29.68 72.94
C VAL A 12 0.75 -30.60 74.21
N ILE A 13 0.64 -31.96 74.45
CA ILE A 13 1.07 -33.40 74.02
C ILE A 13 -0.07 -34.54 74.22
N PHE A 14 -0.10 -35.89 74.59
CA PHE A 14 0.69 -37.10 75.11
C PHE A 14 -0.04 -38.56 74.97
N LYS A 15 0.49 -39.81 75.33
CA LYS A 15 -0.10 -41.26 75.23
C LYS A 15 0.58 -42.40 76.16
N TYR A 16 0.45 -43.79 76.28
CA TYR A 16 -0.37 -45.07 75.94
C TYR A 16 0.18 -46.45 76.61
N VAL A 17 -0.52 -47.67 76.76
CA VAL A 17 -0.02 -49.15 76.96
C VAL A 17 -1.07 -50.33 77.28
N THR A 18 -0.84 -51.70 77.04
CA THR A 18 -1.67 -52.94 77.52
C THR A 18 -1.08 -54.44 77.31
N GLY A 19 -1.75 -55.62 77.68
CA GLY A 19 -1.29 -57.10 77.54
C GLY A 19 -2.26 -58.35 77.86
N VAL A 20 -1.91 -59.68 77.63
CA VAL A 20 -2.79 -60.99 77.63
C VAL A 20 -2.10 -62.44 77.88
N THR A 21 -2.81 -63.58 78.27
CA THR A 21 -2.34 -65.06 78.26
C THR A 21 -3.34 -66.23 77.85
N VAL A 22 -3.49 -66.66 76.57
CA VAL A 22 -4.21 -67.94 76.14
C VAL A 22 -3.78 -68.44 74.72
N PHE A 23 -2.90 -69.45 74.52
CA PHE A 23 -2.27 -69.61 73.17
C PHE A 23 -2.04 -70.99 72.47
N ALA A 24 -2.43 -72.16 73.00
CA ALA A 24 -1.96 -73.45 72.43
C ALA A 24 -2.84 -74.09 71.31
N GLY A 25 -4.16 -73.86 71.27
CA GLY A 25 -5.09 -74.78 70.58
C GLY A 25 -5.34 -74.56 69.07
N MET A 26 -5.04 -73.39 68.50
CA MET A 26 -5.59 -72.99 67.19
C MET A 26 -4.77 -73.42 65.96
N PHE A 27 -3.58 -74.01 66.12
CA PHE A 27 -2.59 -74.07 65.04
C PHE A 27 -2.84 -75.16 63.98
N ALA A 28 -3.49 -76.28 64.34
CA ALA A 28 -3.61 -77.45 63.45
C ALA A 28 -4.64 -77.30 62.32
N ILE A 29 -5.77 -76.62 62.58
CA ILE A 29 -6.91 -76.54 61.64
C ILE A 29 -6.67 -75.46 60.56
N MET A 30 -5.83 -74.46 60.83
CA MET A 30 -5.52 -73.37 59.91
C MET A 30 -4.72 -73.81 58.66
N LEU A 31 -3.99 -74.92 58.74
CA LEU A 31 -2.98 -75.25 57.73
C LEU A 31 -3.58 -75.79 56.42
N THR A 32 -4.61 -76.64 56.49
CA THR A 32 -5.22 -77.29 55.31
C THR A 32 -6.18 -76.40 54.52
N ALA A 33 -6.80 -75.40 55.16
CA ALA A 33 -7.68 -74.45 54.49
C ALA A 33 -6.91 -73.39 53.66
N SER A 34 -5.66 -73.11 54.03
CA SER A 34 -4.87 -72.00 53.46
C SER A 34 -4.47 -72.21 51.99
N THR A 35 -4.23 -73.45 51.57
CA THR A 35 -3.58 -73.77 50.28
C THR A 35 -4.52 -73.68 49.08
N ALA A 36 -5.80 -74.02 49.24
CA ALA A 36 -6.80 -73.88 48.18
C ALA A 36 -7.11 -72.40 47.88
N LEU A 37 -7.42 -71.64 48.93
CA LEU A 37 -7.72 -70.20 48.84
C LEU A 37 -6.54 -69.37 48.30
N ALA A 38 -5.30 -69.79 48.52
CA ALA A 38 -4.13 -69.13 47.95
C ALA A 38 -4.04 -69.29 46.41
N ASN A 39 -4.44 -70.45 45.88
CA ASN A 39 -4.21 -70.78 44.47
C ASN A 39 -5.20 -70.06 43.53
N GLU A 40 -6.49 -70.07 43.86
CA GLU A 40 -7.52 -69.39 43.04
C GLU A 40 -7.34 -67.87 43.02
N ASN A 41 -7.02 -67.27 44.17
CA ASN A 41 -6.65 -65.85 44.24
C ASN A 41 -5.42 -65.54 43.37
N CYS A 42 -4.37 -66.37 43.41
CA CYS A 42 -3.17 -66.16 42.58
C CYS A 42 -3.49 -66.18 41.08
N LEU A 43 -4.43 -67.02 40.63
CA LEU A 43 -4.90 -67.05 39.24
C LEU A 43 -5.69 -65.79 38.88
N PHE A 44 -6.57 -65.30 39.76
CA PHE A 44 -7.34 -64.07 39.55
C PHE A 44 -6.45 -62.81 39.47
N TRP A 45 -5.42 -62.71 40.32
CA TRP A 45 -4.45 -61.61 40.24
C TRP A 45 -3.59 -61.67 38.96
N LYS A 46 -3.22 -62.88 38.50
CA LYS A 46 -2.49 -63.06 37.22
C LYS A 46 -3.34 -62.67 36.01
N SER A 47 -4.61 -63.04 35.95
CA SER A 47 -5.50 -62.65 34.84
C SER A 47 -5.75 -61.14 34.82
N SER A 48 -6.01 -60.53 35.98
CA SER A 48 -6.21 -59.09 36.13
C SER A 48 -4.97 -58.29 35.71
N LEU A 49 -3.79 -58.69 36.17
CA LEU A 49 -2.52 -58.05 35.78
C LEU A 49 -2.28 -58.20 34.26
N GLY A 50 -2.60 -59.37 33.69
CA GLY A 50 -2.52 -59.64 32.25
C GLY A 50 -3.49 -58.83 31.39
N ILE A 51 -4.57 -58.29 31.96
CA ILE A 51 -5.47 -57.31 31.31
C ILE A 51 -4.82 -55.92 31.38
N CYS A 52 -4.41 -55.46 32.56
CA CYS A 52 -3.79 -54.14 32.74
C CYS A 52 -2.52 -53.95 31.88
N THR A 53 -1.69 -54.98 31.72
CA THR A 53 -0.51 -54.92 30.83
C THR A 53 -0.88 -54.80 29.34
N LYS A 54 -2.00 -55.41 28.91
CA LYS A 54 -2.50 -55.26 27.53
C LYS A 54 -3.03 -53.85 27.28
N GLU A 55 -3.86 -53.33 28.18
CA GLU A 55 -4.40 -51.96 28.08
C GLU A 55 -3.28 -50.91 28.09
N LEU A 56 -2.27 -51.09 28.95
CA LEU A 56 -1.09 -50.21 28.95
C LEU A 56 -0.33 -50.29 27.62
N THR A 57 -0.11 -51.49 27.07
CA THR A 57 0.56 -51.66 25.76
C THR A 57 -0.23 -50.99 24.63
N VAL A 58 -1.55 -51.16 24.60
CA VAL A 58 -2.46 -50.50 23.65
C VAL A 58 -2.38 -48.97 23.79
N CYS A 59 -2.32 -48.45 25.02
CA CYS A 59 -2.15 -47.03 25.28
C CYS A 59 -0.81 -46.50 24.77
N THR A 60 0.30 -47.18 25.06
CA THR A 60 1.64 -46.83 24.54
C THR A 60 1.69 -46.85 23.01
N THR A 61 1.07 -47.84 22.36
CA THR A 61 0.99 -47.91 20.90
C THR A 61 0.18 -46.75 20.30
N LYS A 62 -0.98 -46.42 20.90
CA LYS A 62 -1.80 -45.26 20.49
C LYS A 62 -1.05 -43.94 20.66
N LEU A 63 -0.30 -43.78 21.76
CA LEU A 63 0.52 -42.61 22.01
C LEU A 63 1.64 -42.47 20.95
N LEU A 64 2.34 -43.56 20.61
CA LEU A 64 3.37 -43.56 19.57
C LEU A 64 2.83 -43.17 18.18
N VAL A 65 1.63 -43.65 17.83
CA VAL A 65 0.92 -43.24 16.59
C VAL A 65 0.57 -41.74 16.65
N CYS A 66 0.05 -41.25 17.78
CA CYS A 66 -0.25 -39.83 17.97
C CYS A 66 1.00 -38.95 17.80
N THR A 67 2.14 -39.33 18.41
CA THR A 67 3.42 -38.61 18.25
C THR A 67 3.87 -38.58 16.78
N LYS A 68 3.80 -39.71 16.06
CA LYS A 68 4.14 -39.75 14.62
C LYS A 68 3.25 -38.84 13.79
N ASN A 69 1.94 -38.86 14.04
CA ASN A 69 0.98 -38.01 13.33
C ASN A 69 1.23 -36.52 13.62
N LEU A 70 1.56 -36.16 14.87
CA LEU A 70 1.90 -34.79 15.26
C LEU A 70 3.20 -34.31 14.58
N CYS A 71 4.22 -35.17 14.48
CA CYS A 71 5.44 -34.87 13.72
C CYS A 71 5.13 -34.62 12.24
N GLY A 72 4.37 -35.50 11.59
CA GLY A 72 3.95 -35.31 10.19
C GLY A 72 3.13 -34.03 9.98
N CYS A 73 2.20 -33.73 10.89
CA CYS A 73 1.41 -32.51 10.84
C CYS A 73 2.28 -31.24 10.98
N LYS A 74 3.32 -31.28 11.82
CA LYS A 74 4.31 -30.20 11.91
C LYS A 74 5.15 -30.07 10.63
N THR A 75 5.63 -31.18 10.06
CA THR A 75 6.38 -31.15 8.79
C THR A 75 5.53 -30.55 7.67
N ASN A 76 4.28 -30.97 7.53
CA ASN A 76 3.38 -30.41 6.51
C ASN A 76 3.12 -28.91 6.72
N LEU A 77 2.92 -28.46 7.98
CA LEU A 77 2.74 -27.04 8.29
C LEU A 77 3.98 -26.21 7.94
N ASN A 78 5.18 -26.72 8.25
CA ASN A 78 6.45 -26.13 7.84
C ASN A 78 6.51 -26.01 6.30
N THR A 79 6.33 -27.10 5.57
CA THR A 79 6.36 -27.09 4.09
C THR A 79 5.35 -26.12 3.50
N CYS A 80 4.10 -26.07 3.98
CA CYS A 80 3.12 -25.08 3.52
C CYS A 80 3.45 -23.63 3.92
N THR A 81 4.37 -23.40 4.86
CA THR A 81 4.91 -22.06 5.18
C THR A 81 6.05 -21.74 4.22
N ASP A 82 6.98 -22.67 4.02
CA ASP A 82 8.11 -22.56 3.07
C ASP A 82 7.59 -22.30 1.64
N ASP A 83 6.57 -23.06 1.19
CA ASP A 83 5.90 -22.90 -0.11
C ASP A 83 5.20 -21.54 -0.25
N LEU A 84 4.64 -21.00 0.85
CA LEU A 84 3.95 -19.71 0.85
C LEU A 84 4.93 -18.54 0.81
N GLU A 85 6.05 -18.63 1.54
CA GLU A 85 7.13 -17.64 1.48
C GLU A 85 7.81 -17.65 0.10
N ALA A 86 7.99 -18.83 -0.51
CA ALA A 86 8.44 -18.96 -1.90
C ALA A 86 7.47 -18.29 -2.89
N ALA A 87 6.17 -18.59 -2.81
CA ALA A 87 5.15 -17.98 -3.68
C ALA A 87 5.04 -16.45 -3.50
N GLN A 88 5.28 -15.92 -2.30
CA GLN A 88 5.35 -14.47 -2.06
C GLN A 88 6.60 -13.85 -2.68
N SER A 89 7.75 -14.53 -2.64
CA SER A 89 8.98 -14.10 -3.30
C SER A 89 8.86 -14.14 -4.84
N GLU A 90 8.22 -15.17 -5.39
CA GLU A 90 7.89 -15.25 -6.82
C GLU A 90 6.93 -14.12 -7.24
N LEU A 91 5.91 -13.81 -6.42
CA LEU A 91 4.99 -12.69 -6.69
C LEU A 91 5.72 -11.34 -6.68
N GLN A 92 6.58 -11.06 -5.69
CA GLN A 92 7.39 -9.83 -5.65
C GLN A 92 8.34 -9.74 -6.86
N THR A 93 8.90 -10.87 -7.29
CA THR A 93 9.71 -10.94 -8.52
C THR A 93 8.87 -10.61 -9.76
N CYS A 94 7.68 -11.19 -9.87
CA CYS A 94 6.74 -10.90 -10.97
C CYS A 94 6.26 -9.44 -10.97
N GLU A 95 6.07 -8.81 -9.80
CA GLU A 95 5.77 -7.39 -9.70
C GLU A 95 6.95 -6.52 -10.17
N GLY A 96 8.19 -6.89 -9.81
CA GLY A 96 9.41 -6.26 -10.30
C GLY A 96 9.61 -6.39 -11.81
N ASP A 97 9.42 -7.59 -12.37
CA ASP A 97 9.47 -7.83 -13.82
C ASP A 97 8.34 -7.12 -14.56
N LEU A 98 7.14 -7.06 -13.98
CA LEU A 98 6.01 -6.30 -14.52
C LEU A 98 6.32 -4.79 -14.54
N GLN A 99 7.01 -4.26 -13.52
CA GLN A 99 7.53 -2.88 -13.51
C GLN A 99 8.63 -2.69 -14.56
N GLY A 100 9.56 -3.64 -14.70
CA GLY A 100 10.60 -3.64 -15.73
C GLY A 100 10.03 -3.64 -17.16
N CYS A 101 8.91 -4.33 -17.37
CA CYS A 101 8.16 -4.31 -18.63
C CYS A 101 7.48 -2.96 -18.93
N GLN A 102 7.39 -2.03 -17.96
CA GLN A 102 6.91 -0.66 -18.16
C GLN A 102 8.01 0.30 -18.62
N SER A 103 9.23 -0.18 -18.88
CA SER A 103 10.39 0.59 -19.37
C SER A 103 10.22 1.27 -20.74
N LYS A 104 9.10 1.05 -21.44
CA LYS A 104 8.69 1.87 -22.58
C LYS A 104 8.05 3.17 -22.09
N ALA A 105 8.54 4.31 -22.58
CA ALA A 105 7.93 5.61 -22.31
C ALA A 105 6.42 5.59 -22.60
N ARG A 106 5.62 5.81 -21.56
CA ARG A 106 4.16 5.67 -21.59
C ARG A 106 3.51 6.95 -22.08
N VAL A 107 3.11 6.96 -23.34
CA VAL A 107 2.30 8.05 -23.93
C VAL A 107 0.86 7.92 -23.41
N PRO A 108 0.22 8.99 -22.91
CA PRO A 108 -1.20 9.00 -22.56
C PRO A 108 -2.12 8.71 -23.76
N LYS A 109 -3.38 8.38 -23.50
CA LYS A 109 -4.44 8.60 -24.50
C LYS A 109 -4.55 10.09 -24.79
N THR A 110 -4.96 10.43 -26.00
CA THR A 110 -5.31 11.81 -26.42
C THR A 110 -6.64 12.31 -25.85
N GLY A 111 -7.48 11.38 -25.36
CA GLY A 111 -8.87 11.60 -25.00
C GLY A 111 -9.87 11.19 -26.09
N GLN A 112 -9.43 11.01 -27.33
CA GLN A 112 -10.32 10.69 -28.46
C GLN A 112 -11.03 9.35 -28.33
N THR A 113 -12.34 9.36 -28.60
CA THR A 113 -13.21 8.16 -28.61
C THR A 113 -14.10 8.05 -29.84
N TYR A 114 -13.92 8.93 -30.83
CA TYR A 114 -14.64 8.91 -32.10
C TYR A 114 -13.69 8.52 -33.23
N SER A 115 -14.01 7.44 -33.93
CA SER A 115 -13.23 6.94 -35.06
C SER A 115 -13.84 7.41 -36.39
N LEU A 116 -12.96 7.82 -37.30
CA LEU A 116 -13.22 8.10 -38.71
C LEU A 116 -12.71 6.96 -39.62
N ALA A 117 -11.71 6.18 -39.18
CA ALA A 117 -11.15 5.05 -39.91
C ALA A 117 -10.60 3.97 -38.96
N SER A 118 -10.76 2.69 -39.34
CA SER A 118 -10.17 1.57 -38.58
C SER A 118 -8.65 1.70 -38.49
N GLY A 119 -8.11 1.54 -37.28
CA GLY A 119 -6.71 1.79 -36.97
C GLY A 119 -6.37 3.25 -36.64
N ASP A 120 -7.35 4.16 -36.55
CA ASP A 120 -7.12 5.50 -36.00
C ASP A 120 -7.11 5.52 -34.46
N ASP A 121 -6.81 6.68 -33.89
CA ASP A 121 -6.64 6.84 -32.44
C ASP A 121 -7.97 6.66 -31.67
N GLY A 122 -9.12 6.97 -32.29
CA GLY A 122 -10.45 6.76 -31.69
C GLY A 122 -10.90 5.30 -31.68
N ASP A 123 -10.44 4.51 -32.67
CA ASP A 123 -10.62 3.04 -32.75
C ASP A 123 -9.67 2.31 -31.79
N LEU A 124 -8.38 2.65 -31.84
CA LEU A 124 -7.31 1.94 -31.12
C LEU A 124 -7.20 2.34 -29.65
N GLN A 125 -7.22 3.65 -29.37
CA GLN A 125 -7.09 4.25 -28.03
C GLN A 125 -5.96 3.64 -27.16
N LEU A 126 -4.81 3.30 -27.75
CA LEU A 126 -3.77 2.45 -27.12
C LEU A 126 -2.89 3.15 -26.08
N GLY A 127 -3.03 4.46 -25.91
CA GLY A 127 -2.30 5.22 -24.88
C GLY A 127 -2.72 4.87 -23.45
N VAL A 128 -1.96 5.34 -22.46
CA VAL A 128 -2.30 5.15 -21.04
C VAL A 128 -3.62 5.86 -20.72
N PRO A 129 -4.63 5.15 -20.17
CA PRO A 129 -5.89 5.76 -19.78
C PRO A 129 -5.65 6.79 -18.68
N TRP A 130 -6.38 7.91 -18.75
CA TRP A 130 -6.28 8.95 -17.75
C TRP A 130 -6.86 8.47 -16.41
N PRO A 131 -6.25 8.83 -15.27
CA PRO A 131 -6.80 8.52 -13.96
C PRO A 131 -8.09 9.33 -13.72
N SER A 132 -8.93 8.83 -12.82
CA SER A 132 -10.09 9.57 -12.32
C SER A 132 -9.99 9.66 -10.78
N PRO A 133 -9.87 10.87 -10.20
CA PRO A 133 -9.80 12.16 -10.87
C PRO A 133 -8.50 12.36 -11.68
N ARG A 134 -8.57 13.10 -12.79
CA ARG A 134 -7.41 13.49 -13.62
C ARG A 134 -6.52 14.48 -12.89
N PHE A 135 -7.14 15.46 -12.23
CA PHE A 135 -6.47 16.50 -11.46
C PHE A 135 -6.99 16.52 -10.03
N THR A 136 -6.16 16.92 -9.06
CA THR A 136 -6.54 17.02 -7.64
C THR A 136 -6.07 18.36 -7.08
N ASN A 137 -7.03 19.20 -6.70
CA ASN A 137 -6.75 20.48 -6.04
C ASN A 137 -6.35 20.23 -4.58
N SER A 138 -5.17 20.72 -4.19
CA SER A 138 -4.58 20.53 -2.86
C SER A 138 -5.09 21.54 -1.81
N GLY A 139 -5.96 22.48 -2.19
CA GLY A 139 -6.52 23.50 -1.30
C GLY A 139 -5.56 24.62 -0.90
N ASN A 140 -4.34 24.63 -1.44
CA ASN A 140 -3.23 25.52 -1.08
C ASN A 140 -2.67 26.31 -2.28
N GLY A 141 -3.50 26.55 -3.30
CA GLY A 141 -3.11 27.19 -4.55
C GLY A 141 -2.41 26.27 -5.57
N THR A 142 -2.29 24.96 -5.28
CA THR A 142 -1.70 23.97 -6.19
C THR A 142 -2.70 22.91 -6.66
N VAL A 143 -2.45 22.37 -7.85
CA VAL A 143 -3.21 21.25 -8.44
C VAL A 143 -2.22 20.17 -8.87
N THR A 144 -2.39 18.96 -8.34
CA THR A 144 -1.66 17.77 -8.78
C THR A 144 -2.31 17.21 -10.04
N ASP A 145 -1.51 16.96 -11.07
CA ASP A 145 -1.90 16.15 -12.22
C ASP A 145 -1.59 14.67 -11.95
N ASN A 146 -2.63 13.86 -11.76
CA ASN A 146 -2.47 12.46 -11.42
C ASN A 146 -1.96 11.61 -12.60
N LEU A 147 -1.99 12.13 -13.84
CA LEU A 147 -1.45 11.43 -15.03
C LEU A 147 0.08 11.50 -15.11
N THR A 148 0.67 12.60 -14.67
CA THR A 148 2.12 12.87 -14.76
C THR A 148 2.83 12.93 -13.40
N GLY A 149 2.08 13.05 -12.31
CA GLY A 149 2.59 13.34 -10.97
C GLY A 149 3.04 14.79 -10.78
N LEU A 150 2.90 15.67 -11.79
CA LEU A 150 3.36 17.05 -11.72
C LEU A 150 2.42 17.92 -10.88
N ILE A 151 2.99 18.93 -10.21
CA ILE A 151 2.24 19.91 -9.41
C ILE A 151 2.24 21.23 -10.15
N TRP A 152 1.05 21.72 -10.49
CA TRP A 152 0.80 22.95 -11.24
C TRP A 152 0.30 24.07 -10.32
N LEU A 153 0.60 25.32 -10.66
CA LEU A 153 -0.06 26.47 -10.04
C LEU A 153 -1.55 26.47 -10.44
N GLN A 154 -2.46 26.64 -9.46
CA GLN A 154 -3.90 26.65 -9.73
C GLN A 154 -4.31 27.86 -10.58
N ASN A 155 -3.74 29.03 -10.29
CA ASN A 155 -3.97 30.28 -11.00
C ASN A 155 -3.12 30.34 -12.27
N ALA A 156 -3.71 29.94 -13.39
CA ALA A 156 -3.08 29.84 -14.71
C ALA A 156 -2.78 31.20 -15.38
N ASN A 157 -3.01 32.33 -14.72
CA ASN A 157 -2.66 33.66 -15.24
C ASN A 157 -2.22 34.63 -14.12
N CYS A 158 -1.42 34.15 -13.17
CA CYS A 158 -0.90 35.00 -12.09
C CYS A 158 0.01 36.15 -12.60
N PHE A 159 0.78 35.91 -13.68
CA PHE A 159 1.85 36.81 -14.12
C PHE A 159 1.48 37.71 -15.31
N GLY A 160 0.32 37.49 -15.95
CA GLY A 160 -0.02 38.12 -17.22
C GLY A 160 0.86 37.64 -18.39
N LEU A 161 0.90 38.46 -19.44
CA LEU A 161 1.78 38.28 -20.59
C LEU A 161 3.23 38.67 -20.23
N LYS A 162 4.20 37.87 -20.68
CA LYS A 162 5.64 38.08 -20.43
C LYS A 162 6.51 37.78 -21.65
N LEU A 163 7.65 38.45 -21.74
CA LEU A 163 8.76 38.01 -22.59
C LEU A 163 9.31 36.67 -22.07
N TRP A 164 9.98 35.88 -22.90
CA TRP A 164 10.38 34.53 -22.49
C TRP A 164 11.35 34.50 -21.30
N ASP A 165 12.37 35.35 -21.28
CA ASP A 165 13.31 35.44 -20.16
C ASP A 165 12.63 35.94 -18.88
N GLU A 166 11.65 36.85 -18.99
CA GLU A 166 10.81 37.26 -17.87
C GLU A 166 9.91 36.12 -17.36
N ALA A 167 9.39 35.27 -18.26
CA ALA A 167 8.58 34.11 -17.91
C ALA A 167 9.40 33.04 -17.17
N MET A 168 10.63 32.79 -17.62
CA MET A 168 11.61 31.95 -16.94
C MET A 168 11.92 32.50 -15.54
N ALA A 169 12.22 33.80 -15.43
CA ALA A 169 12.49 34.46 -14.15
C ALA A 169 11.28 34.41 -13.21
N ALA A 170 10.09 34.78 -13.68
CA ALA A 170 8.85 34.80 -12.91
C ALA A 170 8.47 33.41 -12.38
N ALA A 171 8.54 32.38 -13.22
CA ALA A 171 8.26 31.01 -12.80
C ALA A 171 9.29 30.50 -11.77
N SER A 172 10.56 30.92 -11.87
CA SER A 172 11.59 30.57 -10.87
C SER A 172 11.46 31.35 -9.56
N GLY A 173 10.86 32.55 -9.58
CA GLY A 173 10.67 33.40 -8.40
C GLY A 173 9.47 33.04 -7.53
N LEU A 174 8.51 32.26 -8.07
CA LEU A 174 7.29 31.82 -7.41
C LEU A 174 7.57 31.00 -6.13
N LYS A 175 6.72 31.19 -5.11
CA LYS A 175 6.88 30.70 -3.73
C LYS A 175 5.57 30.87 -2.95
N ASP A 176 5.54 30.34 -1.73
CA ASP A 176 4.49 30.57 -0.72
C ASP A 176 4.16 32.07 -0.54
N GLY A 177 2.86 32.38 -0.43
CA GLY A 177 2.30 33.73 -0.35
C GLY A 177 2.05 34.40 -1.70
N ASP A 178 2.78 34.04 -2.76
CA ASP A 178 2.53 34.57 -4.12
C ASP A 178 1.39 33.77 -4.81
N CYS A 179 0.66 34.41 -5.72
CA CYS A 179 -0.36 33.78 -6.58
C CYS A 179 -1.53 33.04 -5.89
N GLY A 180 -1.63 33.10 -4.55
CA GLY A 180 -2.57 32.30 -3.75
C GLY A 180 -1.98 30.99 -3.21
N LEU A 181 -0.66 30.80 -3.30
CA LEU A 181 0.04 29.65 -2.71
C LEU A 181 0.09 29.74 -1.18
N THR A 182 -0.20 28.61 -0.55
CA THR A 182 0.00 28.34 0.88
C THR A 182 0.65 26.95 1.07
N ASP A 183 1.57 26.62 0.17
CA ASP A 183 2.18 25.29 -0.01
C ASP A 183 3.59 25.16 0.61
N GLY A 184 4.11 26.23 1.22
CA GLY A 184 5.45 26.27 1.82
C GLY A 184 6.60 26.25 0.81
N SER A 185 6.34 26.45 -0.49
CA SER A 185 7.38 26.53 -1.51
C SER A 185 8.26 27.78 -1.39
N VAL A 186 9.50 27.72 -1.85
CA VAL A 186 10.42 28.86 -1.96
C VAL A 186 10.85 29.08 -3.41
N ALA A 187 11.43 30.24 -3.71
CA ALA A 187 11.96 30.54 -5.04
C ALA A 187 12.97 29.45 -5.46
N GLY A 188 12.83 28.96 -6.68
CA GLY A 188 13.56 27.80 -7.22
C GLY A 188 12.84 26.45 -7.08
N ASN A 189 11.76 26.33 -6.29
CA ASN A 189 10.90 25.12 -6.31
C ASN A 189 10.08 25.02 -7.61
N TRP A 190 9.67 26.16 -8.15
CA TRP A 190 8.84 26.28 -9.34
C TRP A 190 9.70 26.60 -10.58
N ARG A 191 9.20 26.22 -11.75
CA ARG A 191 9.85 26.48 -13.05
C ARG A 191 8.83 26.60 -14.17
N LEU A 192 9.29 27.11 -15.31
CA LEU A 192 8.51 27.10 -16.55
C LEU A 192 8.46 25.65 -17.11
N PRO A 193 7.27 25.12 -17.45
CA PRO A 193 7.12 23.75 -17.97
C PRO A 193 7.84 23.58 -19.31
N ASN A 194 8.30 22.37 -19.62
CA ASN A 194 8.73 22.04 -20.98
C ASN A 194 7.51 21.76 -21.88
N VAL A 195 7.69 21.72 -23.21
CA VAL A 195 6.56 21.63 -24.15
C VAL A 195 5.71 20.37 -23.93
N ARG A 196 6.33 19.24 -23.58
CA ARG A 196 5.62 17.97 -23.31
C ARG A 196 4.81 18.00 -22.01
N GLU A 197 5.17 18.87 -21.07
CA GLU A 197 4.41 19.05 -19.82
C GLU A 197 3.17 19.90 -20.06
N LEU A 198 3.26 20.98 -20.86
CA LEU A 198 2.07 21.73 -21.30
C LEU A 198 1.14 20.87 -22.17
N GLU A 199 1.70 20.14 -23.14
CA GLU A 199 0.93 19.17 -23.95
C GLU A 199 0.22 18.11 -23.10
N SER A 200 0.79 17.71 -21.94
CA SER A 200 0.17 16.69 -21.08
C SER A 200 -1.17 17.14 -20.46
N LEU A 201 -1.43 18.45 -20.37
CA LEU A 201 -2.71 18.99 -19.91
C LEU A 201 -3.81 18.84 -20.97
N ILE A 202 -3.46 18.64 -22.24
CA ILE A 202 -4.38 18.73 -23.37
C ILE A 202 -5.27 17.49 -23.49
N ASP A 203 -6.58 17.72 -23.61
CA ASP A 203 -7.59 16.72 -23.95
C ASP A 203 -8.13 16.99 -25.37
N TYR A 204 -7.69 16.21 -26.35
CA TYR A 204 -8.10 16.36 -27.75
C TYR A 204 -9.54 15.88 -28.03
N LYS A 205 -10.23 15.33 -27.02
CA LYS A 205 -11.70 15.12 -27.03
C LYS A 205 -12.47 16.45 -26.97
N PHE A 206 -11.84 17.51 -26.44
CA PHE A 206 -12.44 18.80 -26.19
C PHE A 206 -11.80 19.90 -27.05
N TRP A 207 -12.53 21.00 -27.22
CA TRP A 207 -12.10 22.14 -28.04
C TRP A 207 -12.77 23.41 -27.53
N GLY A 208 -12.00 24.48 -27.32
CA GLY A 208 -12.47 25.74 -26.74
C GLY A 208 -12.96 25.63 -25.29
N PRO A 209 -12.19 25.05 -24.33
CA PRO A 209 -10.79 24.64 -24.44
C PRO A 209 -10.56 23.16 -24.76
N ALA A 210 -9.32 22.82 -25.15
CA ALA A 210 -8.82 21.45 -25.24
C ALA A 210 -8.25 20.98 -23.89
N LEU A 211 -9.05 21.12 -22.81
CA LEU A 211 -8.66 20.85 -21.43
C LEU A 211 -9.84 20.21 -20.68
N SER A 212 -9.57 19.20 -19.85
CA SER A 212 -10.61 18.54 -19.05
C SER A 212 -10.83 19.19 -17.69
N ASN A 213 -12.01 18.95 -17.10
CA ASN A 213 -12.29 19.22 -15.70
C ASN A 213 -11.48 18.29 -14.75
N ALA A 214 -11.57 18.50 -13.43
CA ALA A 214 -10.83 17.73 -12.44
C ALA A 214 -11.06 16.21 -12.53
N ALA A 215 -12.28 15.79 -12.90
CA ALA A 215 -12.65 14.39 -13.03
C ALA A 215 -12.03 13.69 -14.25
N GLY A 216 -11.59 14.44 -15.28
CA GLY A 216 -11.14 13.89 -16.57
C GLY A 216 -12.27 13.40 -17.47
N THR A 217 -13.52 13.85 -17.23
CA THR A 217 -14.72 13.29 -17.89
C THR A 217 -15.46 14.29 -18.76
N ALA A 218 -15.41 15.57 -18.41
CA ALA A 218 -16.02 16.70 -19.12
C ALA A 218 -14.97 17.78 -19.43
N GLN A 219 -15.33 18.72 -20.29
CA GLN A 219 -14.52 19.88 -20.62
C GLN A 219 -14.34 20.79 -19.38
N TRP A 220 -13.19 21.47 -19.30
CA TRP A 220 -12.89 22.45 -18.26
C TRP A 220 -13.90 23.61 -18.23
N SER A 221 -14.13 24.14 -17.03
CA SER A 221 -14.82 25.41 -16.79
C SER A 221 -14.09 26.18 -15.69
N GLU A 222 -14.16 27.51 -15.72
CA GLU A 222 -13.44 28.40 -14.79
C GLU A 222 -13.58 27.97 -13.32
N GLY A 223 -12.45 27.60 -12.70
CA GLY A 223 -12.35 27.11 -11.34
C GLY A 223 -12.23 25.58 -11.17
N ASP A 224 -12.50 24.77 -12.21
CA ASP A 224 -12.49 23.30 -12.13
C ASP A 224 -11.47 22.68 -13.12
N PRO A 225 -10.24 22.32 -12.68
CA PRO A 225 -9.63 22.55 -11.36
C PRO A 225 -8.87 23.89 -11.27
N PHE A 226 -8.55 24.47 -12.42
CA PHE A 226 -7.69 25.64 -12.59
C PHE A 226 -8.51 26.91 -12.73
N SER A 227 -7.94 28.05 -12.31
CA SER A 227 -8.55 29.37 -12.42
C SER A 227 -7.75 30.33 -13.30
N ASN A 228 -8.45 31.27 -13.93
CA ASN A 228 -7.94 32.24 -14.90
C ASN A 228 -7.19 31.59 -16.09
N VAL A 229 -7.61 30.42 -16.57
CA VAL A 229 -6.99 29.79 -17.75
C VAL A 229 -7.33 30.61 -18.99
N VAL A 230 -6.32 31.03 -19.76
CA VAL A 230 -6.55 31.93 -20.90
C VAL A 230 -6.98 31.16 -22.14
N ILE A 231 -8.29 31.12 -22.37
CA ILE A 231 -8.92 30.43 -23.50
C ILE A 231 -9.22 31.44 -24.62
N ASP A 232 -8.20 31.76 -25.41
CA ASP A 232 -8.30 32.62 -26.60
C ASP A 232 -7.63 31.95 -27.81
N TYR A 233 -8.33 31.92 -28.95
CA TYR A 233 -7.88 31.22 -30.17
C TYR A 233 -6.69 31.89 -30.89
N THR A 234 -6.44 33.19 -30.64
CA THR A 234 -5.44 33.98 -31.38
C THR A 234 -4.19 34.27 -30.55
N ASN A 235 -4.34 34.36 -29.22
CA ASN A 235 -3.29 34.80 -28.29
C ASN A 235 -3.23 33.98 -26.98
N GLY A 236 -4.10 32.97 -26.78
CA GLY A 236 -4.21 32.15 -25.56
C GLY A 236 -3.10 31.10 -25.41
N TYR A 237 -1.86 31.53 -25.58
CA TYR A 237 -0.66 30.68 -25.59
C TYR A 237 0.13 30.78 -24.30
N TYR A 238 0.75 29.66 -23.93
CA TYR A 238 1.61 29.53 -22.76
C TYR A 238 3.05 29.21 -23.15
N TRP A 239 4.01 29.98 -22.63
CA TRP A 239 5.43 29.74 -22.85
C TRP A 239 5.88 28.41 -22.23
N SER A 240 6.67 27.64 -22.97
CA SER A 240 7.49 26.56 -22.40
C SER A 240 8.95 26.98 -22.22
N SER A 241 9.70 26.24 -21.41
CA SER A 241 11.17 26.35 -21.30
C SER A 241 11.93 25.69 -22.46
N THR A 242 11.22 25.16 -23.47
CA THR A 242 11.85 24.39 -24.57
C THR A 242 12.29 25.33 -25.70
N ARG A 243 13.59 25.45 -25.92
CA ARG A 243 14.14 26.23 -27.05
C ARG A 243 14.13 25.41 -28.35
N TYR A 244 13.86 26.09 -29.46
CA TYR A 244 13.97 25.58 -30.83
C TYR A 244 15.35 25.95 -31.39
N THR A 245 16.20 24.94 -31.59
CA THR A 245 17.66 25.06 -31.73
C THR A 245 18.17 25.74 -33.01
N TYR A 246 17.32 25.94 -34.03
CA TYR A 246 17.74 26.44 -35.34
C TYR A 246 17.53 27.95 -35.56
N ALA A 247 16.84 28.65 -34.66
CA ALA A 247 16.44 30.05 -34.89
C ALA A 247 16.26 30.89 -33.59
N ASP A 248 16.93 30.53 -32.49
CA ASP A 248 16.69 31.07 -31.14
C ASP A 248 15.19 31.10 -30.76
N GLY A 249 14.45 30.13 -31.29
CA GLY A 249 13.03 30.03 -31.06
C GLY A 249 12.71 29.40 -29.72
N VAL A 250 11.44 29.46 -29.34
CA VAL A 250 10.87 28.80 -28.16
C VAL A 250 9.56 28.16 -28.56
N TRP A 251 9.19 27.06 -27.90
CA TRP A 251 7.89 26.41 -28.04
C TRP A 251 6.85 26.98 -27.07
N TRP A 252 5.61 27.12 -27.53
CA TRP A 252 4.45 27.50 -26.74
C TRP A 252 3.22 26.64 -27.09
N VAL A 253 2.25 26.56 -26.19
CA VAL A 253 1.06 25.69 -26.32
C VAL A 253 -0.23 26.50 -26.11
N GLY A 254 -1.21 26.31 -26.99
CA GLY A 254 -2.51 26.99 -26.95
C GLY A 254 -3.57 26.17 -26.23
N MET A 255 -4.13 26.68 -25.12
CA MET A 255 -5.14 25.94 -24.34
C MET A 255 -6.52 25.89 -24.99
N PHE A 256 -6.75 26.74 -25.99
CA PHE A 256 -7.99 26.74 -26.76
C PHE A 256 -8.14 25.47 -27.62
N SER A 257 -7.08 25.08 -28.33
CA SER A 257 -7.09 24.02 -29.35
C SER A 257 -6.10 22.88 -29.12
N GLY A 258 -5.20 22.99 -28.13
CA GLY A 258 -4.20 21.96 -27.84
C GLY A 258 -3.02 21.93 -28.82
N ASP A 259 -2.87 22.99 -29.62
CA ASP A 259 -1.81 23.14 -30.60
C ASP A 259 -0.49 23.58 -29.94
N SER A 260 0.62 23.05 -30.46
CA SER A 260 1.98 23.39 -30.02
C SER A 260 2.74 24.01 -31.19
N LEU A 261 3.20 25.25 -30.99
CA LEU A 261 3.82 26.09 -32.00
C LEU A 261 5.21 26.54 -31.53
N PHE A 262 6.03 27.04 -32.45
CA PHE A 262 7.33 27.61 -32.15
C PHE A 262 7.67 28.79 -33.06
N GLY A 263 8.57 29.65 -32.58
CA GLY A 263 9.02 30.85 -33.30
C GLY A 263 9.99 31.68 -32.46
N PRO A 264 10.55 32.77 -33.02
CA PRO A 264 11.63 33.54 -32.40
C PRO A 264 11.16 34.28 -31.14
N ALA A 265 11.77 33.96 -29.99
CA ALA A 265 11.48 34.62 -28.71
C ALA A 265 12.24 35.96 -28.60
N HIS A 266 11.79 36.95 -29.36
CA HIS A 266 12.37 38.30 -29.41
C HIS A 266 11.51 39.31 -28.62
N GLU A 267 12.03 40.53 -28.42
CA GLU A 267 11.52 41.61 -27.54
C GLU A 267 10.08 42.10 -27.79
N SER A 268 9.32 41.49 -28.69
CA SER A 268 7.91 41.84 -28.99
C SER A 268 6.95 40.65 -28.93
N VAL A 269 7.44 39.42 -28.67
CA VAL A 269 6.58 38.24 -28.51
C VAL A 269 6.35 38.00 -27.01
N ILE A 270 5.10 38.08 -26.59
CA ILE A 270 4.70 37.90 -25.19
C ILE A 270 3.56 36.89 -25.07
N PHE A 271 3.69 35.95 -24.16
CA PHE A 271 2.72 34.87 -23.89
C PHE A 271 2.60 34.64 -22.37
N TYR A 272 1.62 33.81 -21.98
CA TYR A 272 1.29 33.59 -20.57
C TYR A 272 2.26 32.61 -19.87
N VAL A 273 2.30 32.70 -18.54
CA VAL A 273 3.22 31.94 -17.68
C VAL A 273 2.42 31.05 -16.74
N TRP A 274 2.61 29.72 -16.87
CA TRP A 274 1.95 28.73 -16.02
C TRP A 274 3.00 27.82 -15.37
N PRO A 275 3.47 28.11 -14.15
CA PRO A 275 4.54 27.35 -13.53
C PRO A 275 4.12 25.94 -13.10
N VAL A 276 5.11 25.04 -13.17
CA VAL A 276 5.02 23.65 -12.74
C VAL A 276 6.18 23.32 -11.79
N ARG A 277 6.01 22.32 -10.94
CA ARG A 277 7.07 21.66 -10.18
C ARG A 277 6.89 20.14 -10.15
N GLY A 278 7.95 19.44 -9.76
CA GLY A 278 7.91 17.99 -9.60
C GLY A 278 6.94 17.54 -8.51
N GLY A 279 6.45 16.31 -8.64
CA GLY A 279 5.66 15.63 -7.62
C GLY A 279 6.43 15.29 -6.34
N GLN A 280 5.70 14.69 -5.40
CA GLN A 280 6.24 14.06 -4.19
C GLN A 280 6.27 12.54 -4.37
#